data_AF-S6GEQ4-F1
#
_entry.id   AF-S6GEQ4-F1
#
_cell.length_a   1.000
_cell.length_b   1.000
_cell.length_c   1.000
_cell.angle_alpha   90.00
_cell.angle_beta   90.00
_cell.angle_gamma   90.00
#
_symmetry.space_group_name_H-M   'P 1'
#
loop_
_entity.id
_entity.type
_entity.pdbx_description
1 polymer ?
#
loop_
_entity_poly.entity_id
_entity_poly.type
_entity_poly.pdbx_seq_one_letter_code
_entity_poly.pdbx_strand_id
1 'polypeptide(L)'
;MSFFAFGIGIGTQSSNGDWLEVYYNQPLLNPPTALIDAVGQCIGYEAGTDAAIEICQAQLKDLQKALLEIDDREQIAVVEALRGSTQPMVVTLLATDSAPASTPEAYLKLTLLSSRLVQPHAIDLTGQFALLPNVAWTSEGAVSLEDLPKRQLAARAAGRILDVLSVDKFPKMSNYVVPTGIRIGDASRVRLGAHVGEGTTVMHEGFINFNAGTLGVSMIEGRISAGVVIGNGTDIGGSASTMGTLSGGNNVVISVGENCLLGANAGTGIPLGDRCTIEAGLYVTAGAKVSILDENNKQLCKVKASELAGKSDLLFRRNSQTGRIEVKTNQSAIELNEALHKHN
;
A
#
# COMPACT_ATOMS: atom_id res chain seq x y z
N MET A 1 18.25 19.80 10.93
CA MET A 1 17.57 19.12 9.80
C MET A 1 16.71 18.03 10.43
N SER A 2 15.42 17.96 10.14
CA SER A 2 14.58 16.88 10.66
C SER A 2 14.83 15.62 9.85
N PHE A 3 15.09 14.50 10.52
CA PHE A 3 15.17 13.19 9.86
C PHE A 3 13.81 12.83 9.26
N PHE A 4 13.80 12.09 8.16
CA PHE A 4 12.57 11.65 7.53
C PHE A 4 11.90 10.52 8.32
N ALA A 5 12.62 9.44 8.61
CA ALA A 5 12.05 8.31 9.32
C ALA A 5 13.08 7.52 10.14
N PHE A 6 12.58 6.76 11.11
CA PHE A 6 13.39 5.93 11.99
C PHE A 6 12.64 4.65 12.37
N GLY A 7 13.37 3.56 12.57
CA GLY A 7 12.82 2.34 13.16
C GLY A 7 13.88 1.42 13.74
N ILE A 8 13.59 0.86 14.91
CA ILE A 8 14.31 -0.29 15.47
C ILE A 8 13.57 -1.55 15.01
N GLY A 9 14.25 -2.38 14.23
CA GLY A 9 13.70 -3.54 13.56
C GLY A 9 14.32 -4.85 14.03
N ILE A 10 13.53 -5.91 13.93
CA ILE A 10 13.93 -7.31 14.05
C ILE A 10 13.44 -8.02 12.78
N GLY A 11 14.19 -8.98 12.26
CA GLY A 11 13.75 -9.67 11.06
C GLY A 11 14.44 -11.00 10.85
N THR A 12 14.46 -11.43 9.60
CA THR A 12 14.98 -12.74 9.22
C THR A 12 15.98 -12.60 8.08
N GLN A 13 17.09 -13.35 8.16
CA GLN A 13 18.09 -13.45 7.10
C GLN A 13 18.11 -14.86 6.48
N SER A 14 18.55 -14.96 5.23
CA SER A 14 18.87 -16.23 4.57
C SER A 14 20.07 -16.91 5.23
N SER A 15 20.36 -18.17 4.88
CA SER A 15 21.62 -18.83 5.27
C SER A 15 22.88 -18.08 4.82
N ASN A 16 22.77 -17.19 3.83
CA ASN A 16 23.87 -16.40 3.30
C ASN A 16 24.00 -15.03 3.98
N GLY A 17 23.11 -14.71 4.92
CA GLY A 17 23.09 -13.41 5.61
C GLY A 17 22.25 -12.33 4.92
N ASP A 18 21.54 -12.66 3.83
CA ASP A 18 20.73 -11.67 3.11
C ASP A 18 19.43 -11.40 3.87
N TRP A 19 19.10 -10.12 4.08
CA TRP A 19 17.81 -9.72 4.67
C TRP A 19 16.63 -10.16 3.81
N LEU A 20 15.74 -10.96 4.38
CA LEU A 20 14.49 -11.39 3.74
C LEU A 20 13.35 -10.43 4.07
N GLU A 21 13.27 -10.01 5.33
CA GLU A 21 12.21 -9.17 5.86
C GLU A 21 12.63 -8.45 7.15
N VAL A 22 11.95 -7.37 7.49
CA VAL A 22 12.13 -6.64 8.75
C VAL A 22 10.77 -6.20 9.31
N TYR A 23 10.55 -6.47 10.59
CA TYR A 23 9.42 -6.00 11.38
C TYR A 23 9.82 -4.78 12.22
N TYR A 24 9.11 -3.67 12.02
CA TYR A 24 9.24 -2.44 12.83
C TYR A 24 7.97 -2.24 13.66
N ASN A 25 8.06 -2.41 14.98
CA ASN A 25 6.91 -2.28 15.88
C ASN A 25 6.48 -0.82 16.08
N GLN A 26 7.45 0.08 16.25
CA GLN A 26 7.24 1.52 16.49
C GLN A 26 8.06 2.34 15.49
N PRO A 27 7.71 2.31 14.20
CA PRO A 27 8.34 3.19 13.22
C PRO A 27 7.93 4.64 13.47
N LEU A 28 8.85 5.57 13.28
CA LEU A 28 8.62 7.00 13.48
C LEU A 28 8.80 7.74 12.16
N LEU A 29 7.84 8.61 11.86
CA LEU A 29 7.98 9.65 10.84
C LEU A 29 8.41 10.95 11.53
N ASN A 30 9.39 11.66 10.97
CA ASN A 30 9.96 12.88 11.54
C ASN A 30 10.42 12.74 13.01
N PRO A 31 11.29 11.76 13.33
CA PRO A 31 11.73 11.51 14.70
C PRO A 31 12.47 12.73 15.31
N PRO A 32 12.39 12.94 16.63
CA PRO A 32 13.11 14.02 17.30
C PRO A 32 14.63 13.89 17.12
N THR A 33 15.33 15.01 16.93
CA THR A 33 16.81 15.00 16.80
C THR A 33 17.50 14.38 18.02
N ALA A 34 16.97 14.59 19.23
CA ALA A 34 17.51 13.98 20.45
C ALA A 34 17.50 12.44 20.40
N LEU A 35 16.47 11.83 19.80
CA LEU A 35 16.40 10.38 19.60
C LEU A 35 17.49 9.91 18.63
N ILE A 36 17.63 10.61 17.50
CA ILE A 36 18.63 10.26 16.49
C ILE A 36 20.05 10.39 17.03
N ASP A 37 20.34 11.46 17.79
CA ASP A 37 21.66 11.66 18.40
C ASP A 37 21.96 10.58 19.44
N ALA A 38 21.00 10.27 20.32
CA ALA A 38 21.14 9.25 21.36
C ALA A 38 21.38 7.85 20.79
N VAL A 39 20.57 7.45 19.79
CA VAL A 39 20.70 6.15 19.12
C VAL A 39 21.94 6.09 18.25
N GLY A 40 22.21 7.15 17.48
CA GLY A 40 23.32 7.21 16.53
C GLY A 40 24.69 7.02 17.20
N GLN A 41 24.88 7.60 18.38
CA GLN A 41 26.11 7.41 19.17
C GLN A 41 26.32 5.95 19.60
N CYS A 42 25.25 5.20 19.89
CA CYS A 42 25.34 3.80 20.32
C CYS A 42 25.70 2.83 19.19
N ILE A 43 25.39 3.19 17.95
CA ILE A 43 25.50 2.29 16.78
C ILE A 43 26.57 2.74 15.78
N GLY A 44 27.30 3.83 16.05
CA GLY A 44 28.32 4.36 15.16
C GLY A 44 27.74 4.94 13.86
N TYR A 45 26.56 5.54 13.93
CA TYR A 45 25.89 6.15 12.79
C TYR A 45 26.59 7.46 12.34
N GLU A 46 26.79 7.60 11.02
CA GLU A 46 27.29 8.83 10.41
C GLU A 46 26.15 9.83 10.19
N ALA A 47 26.20 10.96 10.90
CA ALA A 47 25.12 11.94 10.93
C ALA A 47 24.74 12.47 9.53
N GLY A 48 23.45 12.41 9.20
CA GLY A 48 22.87 13.01 8.00
C GLY A 48 22.82 12.10 6.78
N THR A 49 23.14 10.81 6.93
CA THR A 49 23.05 9.78 5.88
C THR A 49 21.87 8.84 6.08
N ASP A 50 21.33 8.27 5.02
CA ASP A 50 20.40 7.14 5.15
C ASP A 50 21.22 5.88 5.51
N ALA A 51 20.79 5.10 6.49
CA ALA A 51 21.52 3.94 6.98
C ALA A 51 20.61 2.83 7.54
N ALA A 52 20.96 1.58 7.24
CA ALA A 52 20.43 0.40 7.91
C ALA A 52 21.60 -0.33 8.60
N ILE A 53 21.70 -0.20 9.93
CA ILE A 53 22.84 -0.67 10.72
C ILE A 53 22.40 -1.87 11.54
N GLU A 54 23.01 -3.03 11.29
CA GLU A 54 22.79 -4.22 12.12
C GLU A 54 23.33 -3.99 13.53
N ILE A 55 22.54 -4.43 14.53
CA ILE A 55 22.91 -4.28 15.93
C ILE A 55 22.91 -5.61 16.66
N CYS A 56 23.76 -5.69 17.69
CA CYS A 56 23.89 -6.87 18.53
C CYS A 56 23.28 -6.68 19.93
N GLN A 57 23.21 -7.77 20.70
CA GLN A 57 22.70 -7.76 22.08
C GLN A 57 23.46 -6.81 23.02
N ALA A 58 24.74 -6.52 22.77
CA ALA A 58 25.49 -5.55 23.56
C ALA A 58 24.97 -4.12 23.31
N GLN A 59 24.78 -3.75 22.04
CA GLN A 59 24.28 -2.43 21.65
C GLN A 59 22.84 -2.18 22.14
N LEU A 60 22.00 -3.22 22.30
CA LEU A 60 20.67 -3.06 22.92
C LEU A 60 20.73 -2.53 24.37
N LYS A 61 21.80 -2.84 25.12
CA LYS A 61 21.96 -2.32 26.49
C LYS A 61 22.27 -0.83 26.46
N ASP A 62 23.16 -0.43 25.56
CA ASP A 62 23.56 0.96 25.37
C ASP A 62 22.37 1.78 24.85
N LEU A 63 21.62 1.25 23.88
CA LEU A 63 20.39 1.84 23.38
C LEU A 63 19.35 2.04 24.48
N GLN A 64 19.09 1.03 25.33
CA GLN A 64 18.13 1.21 26.43
C GLN A 64 18.54 2.35 27.36
N LYS A 65 19.83 2.44 27.70
CA LYS A 65 20.34 3.51 28.56
C LYS A 65 20.16 4.88 27.89
N ALA A 66 20.52 5.01 26.62
CA ALA A 66 20.40 6.26 25.87
C ALA A 66 18.92 6.69 25.72
N LEU A 67 18.02 5.75 25.49
CA LEU A 67 16.57 6.03 25.39
C LEU A 67 15.95 6.42 26.74
N LEU A 68 16.43 5.85 27.86
CA LEU A 68 16.03 6.25 29.21
C LEU A 68 16.42 7.70 29.53
N GLU A 69 17.57 8.16 29.05
CA GLU A 69 18.04 9.54 29.26
C GLU A 69 17.13 10.58 28.58
N ILE A 70 16.38 10.19 27.55
CA ILE A 70 15.42 11.04 26.83
C ILE A 70 13.94 10.71 27.12
N ASP A 71 13.65 9.80 28.05
CA ASP A 71 12.30 9.29 28.42
C ASP A 71 11.46 8.79 27.22
N ASP A 72 12.09 8.17 26.21
CA ASP A 72 11.38 7.58 25.06
C ASP A 72 10.87 6.17 25.37
N ARG A 73 9.71 6.13 26.05
CA ARG A 73 9.13 4.88 26.56
C ARG A 73 8.73 3.88 25.49
N GLU A 74 8.31 4.34 24.32
CA GLU A 74 7.87 3.47 23.23
C GLU A 74 9.06 2.73 22.64
N GLN A 75 10.17 3.43 22.38
CA GLN A 75 11.39 2.81 21.88
C GLN A 75 12.08 1.94 22.95
N ILE A 76 12.01 2.32 24.23
CA ILE A 76 12.49 1.48 25.35
C ILE A 76 11.77 0.13 25.35
N ALA A 77 10.44 0.12 25.22
CA ALA A 77 9.65 -1.11 25.20
C ALA A 77 10.04 -2.02 24.02
N VAL A 78 10.35 -1.44 22.85
CA VAL A 78 10.88 -2.19 21.70
C VAL A 78 12.22 -2.83 22.05
N VAL A 79 13.20 -2.04 22.52
CA VAL A 79 14.52 -2.55 22.88
C VAL A 79 14.46 -3.65 23.95
N GLU A 80 13.56 -3.51 24.93
CA GLU A 80 13.34 -4.54 25.96
C GLU A 80 12.80 -5.84 25.39
N ALA A 81 11.84 -5.78 24.47
CA ALA A 81 11.26 -6.96 23.82
C ALA A 81 12.27 -7.72 22.95
N LEU A 82 13.30 -7.03 22.45
CA LEU A 82 14.35 -7.64 21.61
C LEU A 82 15.46 -8.35 22.38
N ARG A 83 15.51 -8.18 23.72
CA ARG A 83 16.56 -8.78 24.56
C ARG A 83 16.50 -10.30 24.53
N GLY A 84 17.67 -10.91 24.33
CA GLY A 84 17.80 -12.38 24.28
C GLY A 84 17.28 -13.01 22.98
N SER A 85 16.77 -12.21 22.04
CA SER A 85 16.45 -12.70 20.70
C SER A 85 17.71 -13.20 19.99
N THR A 86 17.55 -14.31 19.26
CA THR A 86 18.57 -14.86 18.36
C THR A 86 18.38 -14.38 16.92
N GLN A 87 17.33 -13.61 16.64
CA GLN A 87 17.08 -13.06 15.31
C GLN A 87 17.96 -11.84 15.05
N PRO A 88 18.35 -11.57 13.79
CA PRO A 88 19.06 -10.36 13.44
C PRO A 88 18.20 -9.12 13.70
N MET A 89 18.86 -8.05 14.11
CA MET A 89 18.24 -6.78 14.47
C MET A 89 18.93 -5.64 13.72
N VAL A 90 18.18 -4.62 13.38
CA VAL A 90 18.65 -3.49 12.58
C VAL A 90 18.06 -2.18 13.10
N VAL A 91 18.85 -1.13 13.13
CA VAL A 91 18.35 0.24 13.28
C VAL A 91 18.39 0.89 11.91
N THR A 92 17.25 1.38 11.44
CA THR A 92 17.13 2.05 10.16
C THR A 92 16.83 3.53 10.38
N LEU A 93 17.70 4.39 9.84
CA LEU A 93 17.63 5.84 9.92
C LEU A 93 17.55 6.38 8.50
N LEU A 94 16.52 7.15 8.20
CA LEU A 94 16.38 7.85 6.93
C LEU A 94 16.46 9.34 7.21
N ALA A 95 17.57 9.96 6.83
CA ALA A 95 17.76 11.41 6.87
C ALA A 95 16.83 12.10 5.85
N THR A 96 16.60 11.49 4.69
CA THR A 96 15.74 12.03 3.63
C THR A 96 14.77 10.99 3.08
N ASP A 97 13.71 11.44 2.39
CA ASP A 97 12.83 10.57 1.62
C ASP A 97 13.44 10.30 0.22
N SER A 98 14.61 9.66 0.18
CA SER A 98 15.28 9.27 -1.06
C SER A 98 14.87 7.85 -1.49
N ALA A 99 15.12 7.46 -2.74
CA ALA A 99 14.87 6.07 -3.18
C ALA A 99 15.56 5.08 -2.22
N PRO A 100 14.87 4.03 -1.72
CA PRO A 100 15.46 3.10 -0.77
C PRO A 100 16.70 2.44 -1.38
N ALA A 101 17.71 2.18 -0.56
CA ALA A 101 18.98 1.57 -0.96
C ALA A 101 19.18 0.15 -0.41
N SER A 102 18.35 -0.28 0.54
CA SER A 102 18.45 -1.59 1.20
C SER A 102 17.09 -2.23 1.51
N THR A 103 17.07 -3.54 1.79
CA THR A 103 15.86 -4.25 2.23
C THR A 103 15.24 -3.64 3.49
N PRO A 104 16.00 -3.37 4.58
CA PRO A 104 15.44 -2.74 5.78
C PRO A 104 14.75 -1.39 5.49
N GLU A 105 15.37 -0.53 4.66
CA GLU A 105 14.76 0.76 4.29
C GLU A 105 13.46 0.59 3.50
N ALA A 106 13.41 -0.36 2.55
CA ALA A 106 12.20 -0.67 1.81
C ALA A 106 11.08 -1.14 2.75
N TYR A 107 11.38 -2.01 3.72
CA TYR A 107 10.40 -2.45 4.72
C TYR A 107 9.95 -1.32 5.65
N LEU A 108 10.85 -0.43 6.07
CA LEU A 108 10.50 0.74 6.88
C LEU A 108 9.48 1.60 6.13
N LYS A 109 9.77 1.96 4.87
CA LYS A 109 8.88 2.78 4.04
C LYS A 109 7.50 2.15 3.82
N LEU A 110 7.44 0.83 3.55
CA LEU A 110 6.16 0.13 3.42
C LEU A 110 5.40 0.09 4.75
N THR A 111 6.10 0.00 5.87
CA THR A 111 5.50 0.04 7.21
C THR A 111 4.94 1.42 7.53
N LEU A 112 5.59 2.51 7.12
CA LEU A 112 5.05 3.87 7.27
C LEU A 112 3.70 4.03 6.55
N LEU A 113 3.59 3.50 5.32
CA LEU A 113 2.33 3.48 4.56
C LEU A 113 1.24 2.69 5.30
N SER A 114 1.55 1.45 5.68
CA SER A 114 0.56 0.58 6.31
C SER A 114 0.21 0.98 7.73
N SER A 115 1.07 1.72 8.43
CA SER A 115 0.77 2.33 9.73
C SER A 115 0.01 3.65 9.61
N ARG A 116 -0.32 4.09 8.38
CA ARG A 116 -0.97 5.36 8.05
C ARG A 116 -0.18 6.61 8.49
N LEU A 117 1.14 6.48 8.69
CA LEU A 117 1.99 7.62 8.97
C LEU A 117 2.17 8.50 7.72
N VAL A 118 2.10 7.88 6.55
CA VAL A 118 2.11 8.55 5.24
C VAL A 118 1.02 7.98 4.35
N GLN A 119 0.51 8.81 3.43
CA GLN A 119 -0.46 8.40 2.43
C GLN A 119 0.24 7.82 1.19
N PRO A 120 -0.48 7.06 0.32
CA PRO A 120 0.05 6.69 -0.99
C PRO A 120 0.57 7.90 -1.77
N HIS A 121 1.69 7.71 -2.49
CA HIS A 121 2.43 8.73 -3.25
C HIS A 121 3.13 9.82 -2.43
N ALA A 122 3.08 9.75 -1.09
CA ALA A 122 3.77 10.72 -0.24
C ALA A 122 5.25 10.37 0.03
N ILE A 123 5.74 9.23 -0.46
CA ILE A 123 7.10 8.74 -0.23
C ILE A 123 7.74 8.18 -1.50
N ASP A 124 9.07 8.30 -1.63
CA ASP A 124 9.82 7.71 -2.75
C ASP A 124 10.02 6.19 -2.56
N LEU A 125 9.47 5.41 -3.48
CA LEU A 125 9.56 3.95 -3.54
C LEU A 125 10.28 3.44 -4.79
N THR A 126 10.97 4.33 -5.50
CA THR A 126 11.67 4.02 -6.75
C THR A 126 12.68 2.90 -6.52
N GLY A 127 12.68 1.89 -7.40
CA GLY A 127 13.64 0.79 -7.35
C GLY A 127 13.38 -0.29 -6.30
N GLN A 128 12.38 -0.16 -5.42
CA GLN A 128 12.18 -1.07 -4.28
C GLN A 128 12.07 -2.56 -4.65
N PHE A 129 11.58 -2.89 -5.86
CA PHE A 129 11.41 -4.28 -6.30
C PHE A 129 12.73 -5.04 -6.39
N ALA A 130 13.85 -4.35 -6.66
CA ALA A 130 15.17 -4.96 -6.68
C ALA A 130 15.67 -5.31 -5.27
N LEU A 131 15.22 -4.55 -4.27
CA LEU A 131 15.62 -4.70 -2.87
C LEU A 131 14.79 -5.74 -2.12
N LEU A 132 13.53 -5.95 -2.53
CA LEU A 132 12.67 -6.96 -1.92
C LEU A 132 12.97 -8.33 -2.53
N PRO A 133 13.59 -9.28 -1.80
CA PRO A 133 13.85 -10.62 -2.33
C PRO A 133 12.53 -11.37 -2.53
N ASN A 134 12.52 -12.37 -3.43
CA ASN A 134 11.38 -13.27 -3.54
C ASN A 134 11.46 -14.29 -2.39
N VAL A 135 10.45 -14.34 -1.52
CA VAL A 135 10.49 -15.09 -0.26
C VAL A 135 9.35 -16.11 -0.22
N ALA A 136 9.60 -17.29 0.37
CA ALA A 136 8.53 -18.18 0.80
C ALA A 136 8.01 -17.74 2.17
N TRP A 137 6.79 -17.24 2.21
CA TRP A 137 6.09 -16.83 3.42
C TRP A 137 5.40 -18.05 4.02
N THR A 138 5.95 -18.58 5.11
CA THR A 138 5.52 -19.84 5.68
C THR A 138 4.84 -19.68 7.04
N SER A 139 4.26 -20.76 7.53
CA SER A 139 3.78 -20.88 8.91
C SER A 139 4.87 -20.70 9.98
N GLU A 140 6.15 -20.82 9.61
CA GLU A 140 7.31 -20.59 10.49
C GLU A 140 8.03 -19.25 10.21
N GLY A 141 7.43 -18.35 9.43
CA GLY A 141 8.02 -17.07 9.02
C GLY A 141 8.61 -17.07 7.62
N ALA A 142 9.43 -16.05 7.32
CA ALA A 142 10.12 -15.91 6.03
C ALA A 142 11.20 -16.98 5.87
N VAL A 143 11.22 -17.64 4.71
CA VAL A 143 12.25 -18.61 4.33
C VAL A 143 12.75 -18.27 2.94
N SER A 144 14.07 -18.22 2.77
CA SER A 144 14.66 -18.04 1.44
C SER A 144 14.28 -19.22 0.54
N LEU A 145 14.16 -18.99 -0.77
CA LEU A 145 13.82 -20.07 -1.70
C LEU A 145 14.92 -21.16 -1.77
N GLU A 146 16.17 -20.78 -1.48
CA GLU A 146 17.32 -21.69 -1.41
C GLU A 146 17.25 -22.61 -0.19
N ASP A 147 16.82 -22.07 0.96
CA ASP A 147 16.70 -22.82 2.22
C ASP A 147 15.44 -23.68 2.30
N LEU A 148 14.40 -23.33 1.55
CA LEU A 148 13.06 -23.92 1.65
C LEU A 148 13.05 -25.45 1.51
N PRO A 149 13.72 -26.09 0.52
CA PRO A 149 13.68 -27.55 0.38
C PRO A 149 14.23 -28.28 1.61
N LYS A 150 15.31 -27.77 2.21
CA LYS A 150 15.91 -28.34 3.43
C LYS A 150 14.98 -28.19 4.63
N ARG A 151 14.34 -27.03 4.77
CA ARG A 151 13.34 -26.76 5.83
C ARG A 151 12.11 -27.64 5.69
N GLN A 152 11.59 -27.83 4.48
CA GLN A 152 10.48 -28.74 4.21
C GLN A 152 10.84 -30.19 4.52
N LEU A 153 12.02 -30.67 4.12
CA LEU A 153 12.49 -32.02 4.47
C LEU A 153 12.57 -32.21 5.99
N ALA A 154 13.14 -31.24 6.72
CA ALA A 154 13.22 -31.29 8.17
C ALA A 154 11.83 -31.34 8.83
N ALA A 155 10.87 -30.54 8.35
CA ALA A 155 9.49 -30.60 8.84
C ALA A 155 8.86 -31.98 8.61
N ARG A 156 9.03 -32.57 7.42
CA ARG A 156 8.51 -33.91 7.08
C ARG A 156 9.16 -35.01 7.90
N ALA A 157 10.47 -34.95 8.11
CA ALA A 157 11.20 -35.88 8.97
C ALA A 157 10.70 -35.83 10.43
N ALA A 158 10.25 -34.65 10.88
CA ALA A 158 9.61 -34.45 12.18
C ALA A 158 8.08 -34.74 12.18
N GLY A 159 7.52 -35.27 11.09
CA GLY A 159 6.08 -35.59 10.99
C GLY A 159 5.15 -34.38 10.82
N ARG A 160 5.69 -33.20 10.46
CA ARG A 160 4.94 -31.95 10.25
C ARG A 160 4.94 -31.52 8.78
N ILE A 161 4.08 -30.57 8.44
CA ILE A 161 4.09 -29.85 7.15
C ILE A 161 4.50 -28.41 7.42
N LEU A 162 5.52 -27.94 6.70
CA LEU A 162 5.81 -26.51 6.62
C LEU A 162 4.85 -25.90 5.59
N ASP A 163 3.80 -25.24 6.06
CA ASP A 163 2.82 -24.61 5.19
C ASP A 163 3.41 -23.36 4.52
N VAL A 164 3.31 -23.29 3.19
CA VAL A 164 3.79 -22.18 2.37
C VAL A 164 2.59 -21.39 1.90
N LEU A 165 2.33 -20.26 2.56
CA LEU A 165 1.13 -19.45 2.40
C LEU A 165 1.22 -18.53 1.18
N SER A 166 2.44 -18.08 0.84
CA SER A 166 2.70 -17.23 -0.32
C SER A 166 4.15 -17.37 -0.76
N VAL A 167 4.42 -17.15 -2.05
CA VAL A 167 5.76 -16.98 -2.62
C VAL A 167 5.76 -15.66 -3.39
N ASP A 168 6.29 -14.61 -2.77
CA ASP A 168 6.22 -13.25 -3.32
C ASP A 168 7.28 -12.34 -2.68
N LYS A 169 7.53 -11.19 -3.31
CA LYS A 169 8.37 -10.10 -2.79
C LYS A 169 7.70 -9.29 -1.68
N PHE A 170 6.37 -9.32 -1.59
CA PHE A 170 5.60 -8.59 -0.59
C PHE A 170 4.91 -9.55 0.36
N PRO A 171 5.07 -9.38 1.68
CA PRO A 171 4.23 -10.06 2.64
C PRO A 171 2.82 -9.47 2.70
N LYS A 172 1.92 -10.19 3.37
CA LYS A 172 0.62 -9.65 3.77
C LYS A 172 0.78 -8.63 4.91
N MET A 173 0.07 -7.51 4.82
CA MET A 173 0.15 -6.37 5.74
C MET A 173 -0.08 -6.76 7.19
N SER A 174 -1.08 -7.60 7.45
CA SER A 174 -1.55 -7.95 8.81
C SER A 174 -0.58 -8.79 9.62
N ASN A 175 0.49 -9.32 9.02
CA ASN A 175 1.61 -9.90 9.76
C ASN A 175 2.54 -8.83 10.38
N TYR A 176 2.42 -7.58 9.93
CA TYR A 176 3.28 -6.46 10.33
C TYR A 176 2.47 -5.38 11.05
N VAL A 177 1.29 -5.03 10.55
CA VAL A 177 0.45 -4.01 11.17
C VAL A 177 -1.02 -4.23 10.86
N VAL A 178 -1.86 -4.00 11.86
CA VAL A 178 -3.32 -3.91 11.72
C VAL A 178 -3.74 -2.56 12.26
N PRO A 179 -3.87 -1.54 11.40
CA PRO A 179 -4.34 -0.22 11.82
C PRO A 179 -5.69 -0.29 12.52
N THR A 180 -5.93 0.65 13.44
CA THR A 180 -7.20 0.72 14.17
C THR A 180 -8.38 0.98 13.22
N GLY A 181 -9.55 0.47 13.62
CA GLY A 181 -10.83 0.75 12.96
C GLY A 181 -11.01 0.14 11.57
N ILE A 182 -10.30 -0.94 11.23
CA ILE A 182 -10.47 -1.65 9.95
C ILE A 182 -11.03 -3.06 10.14
N ARG A 183 -11.52 -3.63 9.03
CA ARG A 183 -11.78 -5.07 8.91
C ARG A 183 -11.18 -5.59 7.61
N ILE A 184 -10.58 -6.77 7.66
CA ILE A 184 -10.06 -7.48 6.49
C ILE A 184 -10.59 -8.91 6.55
N GLY A 185 -11.41 -9.31 5.58
CA GLY A 185 -12.00 -10.64 5.49
C GLY A 185 -10.98 -11.72 5.15
N ASP A 186 -10.11 -11.44 4.17
CA ASP A 186 -8.96 -12.29 3.85
C ASP A 186 -7.67 -11.46 3.88
N ALA A 187 -6.86 -11.70 4.91
CA ALA A 187 -5.59 -11.04 5.14
C ALA A 187 -4.59 -11.20 3.98
N SER A 188 -4.66 -12.30 3.21
CA SER A 188 -3.73 -12.58 2.11
C SER A 188 -3.83 -11.59 0.94
N ARG A 189 -4.95 -10.84 0.86
CA ARG A 189 -5.24 -9.92 -0.25
C ARG A 189 -4.88 -8.47 0.03
N VAL A 190 -4.24 -8.18 1.16
CA VAL A 190 -3.75 -6.83 1.50
C VAL A 190 -2.24 -6.91 1.71
N ARG A 191 -1.48 -6.34 0.78
CA ARG A 191 0.00 -6.35 0.84
C ARG A 191 0.52 -5.34 1.85
N LEU A 192 1.66 -5.63 2.48
CA LEU A 192 2.43 -4.62 3.21
C LEU A 192 2.75 -3.44 2.27
N GLY A 193 2.55 -2.22 2.75
CA GLY A 193 2.55 -0.99 1.96
C GLY A 193 1.17 -0.55 1.47
N ALA A 194 0.10 -1.33 1.70
CA ALA A 194 -1.27 -0.85 1.52
C ALA A 194 -1.65 0.15 2.62
N HIS A 195 -2.36 1.21 2.26
CA HIS A 195 -2.92 2.18 3.20
C HIS A 195 -4.43 1.94 3.34
N VAL A 196 -4.86 1.37 4.47
CA VAL A 196 -6.28 1.04 4.70
C VAL A 196 -6.87 2.04 5.68
N GLY A 197 -7.64 3.02 5.21
CA GLY A 197 -8.22 4.10 6.01
C GLY A 197 -9.17 3.63 7.13
N GLU A 198 -9.36 4.46 8.14
CA GLU A 198 -10.26 4.15 9.26
C GLU A 198 -11.70 3.98 8.76
N GLY A 199 -12.40 2.96 9.27
CA GLY A 199 -13.75 2.58 8.85
C GLY A 199 -13.80 1.76 7.56
N THR A 200 -12.66 1.55 6.87
CA THR A 200 -12.62 0.67 5.70
C THR A 200 -12.89 -0.79 6.09
N THR A 201 -13.74 -1.45 5.31
CA THR A 201 -13.90 -2.90 5.31
C THR A 201 -13.39 -3.45 3.98
N VAL A 202 -12.37 -4.31 4.03
CA VAL A 202 -11.92 -5.11 2.89
C VAL A 202 -12.56 -6.49 3.02
N MET A 203 -13.50 -6.82 2.14
CA MET A 203 -14.15 -8.14 2.12
C MET A 203 -13.24 -9.18 1.47
N HIS A 204 -13.62 -10.46 1.51
CA HIS A 204 -12.81 -11.59 1.03
C HIS A 204 -12.36 -11.47 -0.43
N GLU A 205 -13.13 -10.79 -1.28
CA GLU A 205 -12.77 -10.57 -2.68
C GLU A 205 -12.00 -9.25 -2.90
N GLY A 206 -12.00 -8.40 -1.88
CA GLY A 206 -11.23 -7.17 -1.84
C GLY A 206 -9.73 -7.44 -1.94
N PHE A 207 -9.01 -6.62 -2.69
CA PHE A 207 -7.56 -6.66 -2.79
C PHE A 207 -7.00 -5.25 -2.77
N ILE A 208 -5.93 -5.03 -2.01
CA ILE A 208 -5.21 -3.75 -1.98
C ILE A 208 -3.71 -4.02 -2.12
N ASN A 209 -3.13 -3.40 -3.16
CA ASN A 209 -1.69 -3.49 -3.42
C ASN A 209 -0.89 -2.49 -2.56
N PHE A 210 0.44 -2.53 -2.66
CA PHE A 210 1.30 -1.53 -2.04
C PHE A 210 1.12 -0.15 -2.69
N ASN A 211 1.43 0.91 -1.93
CA ASN A 211 1.28 2.31 -2.35
C ASN A 211 -0.12 2.62 -2.92
N ALA A 212 -1.14 2.02 -2.33
CA ALA A 212 -2.53 2.09 -2.76
C ALA A 212 -3.46 1.90 -1.57
N GLY A 213 -4.74 2.22 -1.74
CA GLY A 213 -5.78 1.90 -0.77
C GLY A 213 -6.80 3.01 -0.60
N THR A 214 -7.28 3.19 0.63
CA THR A 214 -8.43 4.03 0.97
C THR A 214 -8.02 5.14 1.93
N LEU A 215 -8.65 6.32 1.78
CA LEU A 215 -8.41 7.48 2.64
C LEU A 215 -9.43 7.61 3.79
N GLY A 216 -10.48 6.80 3.81
CA GLY A 216 -11.54 6.89 4.82
C GLY A 216 -12.44 5.67 4.84
N VAL A 217 -13.72 5.88 5.14
CA VAL A 217 -14.74 4.83 5.17
C VAL A 217 -14.97 4.32 3.76
N SER A 218 -14.88 3.01 3.54
CA SER A 218 -15.08 2.39 2.22
C SER A 218 -15.46 0.92 2.35
N MET A 219 -16.30 0.42 1.45
CA MET A 219 -16.50 -1.02 1.26
C MET A 219 -15.67 -1.51 0.07
N ILE A 220 -14.66 -2.33 0.32
CA ILE A 220 -13.75 -2.85 -0.71
C ILE A 220 -13.98 -4.34 -0.92
N GLU A 221 -14.66 -4.67 -2.00
CA GLU A 221 -14.94 -6.03 -2.46
C GLU A 221 -14.31 -6.33 -3.83
N GLY A 222 -13.65 -5.34 -4.43
CA GLY A 222 -12.88 -5.46 -5.67
C GLY A 222 -11.38 -5.16 -5.48
N ARG A 223 -10.68 -4.98 -6.60
CA ARG A 223 -9.22 -4.88 -6.66
C ARG A 223 -8.78 -3.43 -6.79
N ILE A 224 -7.95 -2.99 -5.85
CA ILE A 224 -7.24 -1.72 -5.86
C ILE A 224 -5.79 -1.97 -6.29
N SER A 225 -5.47 -1.59 -7.53
CA SER A 225 -4.11 -1.73 -8.09
C SER A 225 -3.10 -0.79 -7.43
N ALA A 226 -1.80 -1.08 -7.58
CA ALA A 226 -0.73 -0.24 -7.03
C ALA A 226 -0.84 1.20 -7.55
N GLY A 227 -0.65 2.17 -6.66
CA GLY A 227 -0.84 3.59 -6.95
C GLY A 227 -2.29 4.07 -6.91
N VAL A 228 -3.30 3.20 -6.80
CA VAL A 228 -4.69 3.63 -6.82
C VAL A 228 -5.14 4.08 -5.43
N VAL A 229 -5.72 5.28 -5.39
CA VAL A 229 -6.29 5.87 -4.18
C VAL A 229 -7.80 5.97 -4.30
N ILE A 230 -8.51 5.53 -3.26
CA ILE A 230 -9.97 5.54 -3.14
C ILE A 230 -10.37 6.57 -2.07
N GLY A 231 -11.22 7.51 -2.46
CA GLY A 231 -11.77 8.55 -1.58
C GLY A 231 -12.76 8.02 -0.55
N ASN A 232 -13.07 8.86 0.43
CA ASN A 232 -14.00 8.53 1.50
C ASN A 232 -15.43 8.29 0.97
N GLY A 233 -16.15 7.35 1.59
CA GLY A 233 -17.53 6.98 1.23
C GLY A 233 -17.66 6.19 -0.06
N THR A 234 -16.55 5.79 -0.69
CA THR A 234 -16.58 5.06 -1.97
C THR A 234 -16.63 3.55 -1.78
N ASP A 235 -17.51 2.90 -2.55
CA ASP A 235 -17.68 1.46 -2.57
C ASP A 235 -17.15 0.84 -3.88
N ILE A 236 -16.30 -0.17 -3.72
CA ILE A 236 -15.73 -0.97 -4.80
C ILE A 236 -16.38 -2.36 -4.73
N GLY A 237 -17.45 -2.56 -5.49
CA GLY A 237 -18.27 -3.77 -5.45
C GLY A 237 -17.51 -5.04 -5.86
N GLY A 238 -18.12 -6.20 -5.57
CA GLY A 238 -17.50 -7.52 -5.71
C GLY A 238 -16.76 -7.73 -7.03
N SER A 239 -15.46 -8.04 -6.95
CA SER A 239 -14.57 -8.27 -8.10
C SER A 239 -14.42 -7.10 -9.08
N ALA A 240 -14.89 -5.90 -8.74
CA ALA A 240 -14.62 -4.70 -9.52
C ALA A 240 -13.10 -4.45 -9.66
N SER A 241 -12.69 -3.71 -10.69
CA SER A 241 -11.28 -3.55 -11.03
C SER A 241 -10.89 -2.07 -11.19
N THR A 242 -9.85 -1.65 -10.49
CA THR A 242 -9.14 -0.41 -10.85
C THR A 242 -7.88 -0.76 -11.63
N MET A 243 -7.70 -0.12 -12.79
CA MET A 243 -6.54 -0.39 -13.64
C MET A 243 -5.25 0.11 -12.98
N GLY A 244 -4.23 -0.74 -12.93
CA GLY A 244 -2.88 -0.32 -12.53
C GLY A 244 -2.13 0.33 -13.69
N THR A 245 -1.22 1.25 -13.37
CA THR A 245 -0.33 1.92 -14.35
C THR A 245 0.51 0.90 -15.14
N LEU A 246 1.01 -0.15 -14.49
CA LEU A 246 1.81 -1.21 -15.11
C LEU A 246 1.04 -2.06 -16.13
N SER A 247 -0.27 -2.18 -15.98
CA SER A 247 -1.11 -3.07 -16.80
C SER A 247 -1.84 -2.37 -17.96
N GLY A 248 -1.89 -1.03 -17.95
CA GLY A 248 -2.82 -0.26 -18.78
C GLY A 248 -2.22 0.48 -19.98
N GLY A 249 -0.88 0.50 -20.14
CA GLY A 249 -0.21 1.26 -21.20
C GLY A 249 -0.39 2.79 -21.13
N ASN A 250 -1.01 3.29 -20.05
CA ASN A 250 -1.24 4.71 -19.79
C ASN A 250 -0.42 5.17 -18.60
N ASN A 251 0.20 6.35 -18.70
CA ASN A 251 1.00 6.97 -17.62
C ASN A 251 0.15 7.69 -16.56
N VAL A 252 -1.19 7.63 -16.66
CA VAL A 252 -2.09 8.32 -15.72
C VAL A 252 -2.34 7.44 -14.51
N VAL A 253 -2.06 7.97 -13.32
CA VAL A 253 -2.40 7.33 -12.05
C VAL A 253 -3.92 7.34 -11.88
N ILE A 254 -4.51 6.16 -11.72
CA ILE A 254 -5.95 6.04 -11.50
C ILE A 254 -6.27 6.39 -10.05
N SER A 255 -7.27 7.25 -9.85
CA SER A 255 -7.88 7.53 -8.56
C SER A 255 -9.40 7.43 -8.67
N VAL A 256 -10.08 7.17 -7.56
CA VAL A 256 -11.54 7.24 -7.46
C VAL A 256 -11.86 8.22 -6.34
N GLY A 257 -12.60 9.27 -6.66
CA GLY A 257 -13.01 10.31 -5.71
C GLY A 257 -13.94 9.81 -4.61
N GLU A 258 -14.57 10.73 -3.90
CA GLU A 258 -15.43 10.44 -2.77
C GLU A 258 -16.84 10.01 -3.19
N ASN A 259 -17.50 9.19 -2.37
CA ASN A 259 -18.89 8.77 -2.53
C ASN A 259 -19.20 8.14 -3.91
N CYS A 260 -18.22 7.45 -4.49
CA CYS A 260 -18.38 6.72 -5.75
C CYS A 260 -18.93 5.31 -5.51
N LEU A 261 -19.47 4.70 -6.56
CA LEU A 261 -19.89 3.31 -6.57
C LEU A 261 -19.38 2.62 -7.85
N LEU A 262 -18.48 1.65 -7.69
CA LEU A 262 -18.16 0.71 -8.76
C LEU A 262 -18.99 -0.55 -8.54
N GLY A 263 -19.93 -0.81 -9.45
CA GLY A 263 -20.75 -2.02 -9.38
C GLY A 263 -19.92 -3.30 -9.45
N ALA A 264 -20.50 -4.42 -8.99
CA ALA A 264 -19.83 -5.72 -9.04
C ALA A 264 -19.37 -6.06 -10.47
N ASN A 265 -18.16 -6.62 -10.59
CA ASN A 265 -17.50 -6.93 -11.86
C ASN A 265 -17.31 -5.74 -12.82
N ALA A 266 -17.50 -4.50 -12.35
CA ALA A 266 -17.18 -3.31 -13.13
C ALA A 266 -15.67 -3.10 -13.23
N GLY A 267 -15.25 -2.17 -14.07
CA GLY A 267 -13.86 -1.73 -14.08
C GLY A 267 -13.70 -0.30 -14.51
N THR A 268 -12.72 0.40 -13.91
CA THR A 268 -12.30 1.71 -14.35
C THR A 268 -10.84 1.71 -14.80
N GLY A 269 -10.63 2.22 -16.01
CA GLY A 269 -9.33 2.53 -16.60
C GLY A 269 -9.09 4.03 -16.75
N ILE A 270 -9.88 4.87 -16.07
CA ILE A 270 -9.72 6.32 -15.99
C ILE A 270 -9.87 6.78 -14.52
N PRO A 271 -9.26 7.91 -14.13
CA PRO A 271 -9.59 8.55 -12.86
C PRO A 271 -11.07 8.96 -12.83
N LEU A 272 -11.73 8.78 -11.68
CA LEU A 272 -13.09 9.24 -11.43
C LEU A 272 -13.05 10.39 -10.42
N GLY A 273 -13.83 11.44 -10.67
CA GLY A 273 -14.11 12.45 -9.65
C GLY A 273 -15.09 11.90 -8.61
N ASP A 274 -15.72 12.79 -7.85
CA ASP A 274 -16.63 12.38 -6.78
C ASP A 274 -17.99 11.95 -7.32
N ARG A 275 -18.73 11.15 -6.55
CA ARG A 275 -20.12 10.78 -6.80
C ARG A 275 -20.33 10.13 -8.18
N CYS A 276 -19.31 9.46 -8.69
CA CYS A 276 -19.39 8.70 -9.92
C CYS A 276 -19.93 7.29 -9.65
N THR A 277 -20.76 6.78 -10.55
CA THR A 277 -21.25 5.40 -10.53
C THR A 277 -20.90 4.68 -11.81
N ILE A 278 -20.33 3.47 -11.72
CA ILE A 278 -20.18 2.56 -12.85
C ILE A 278 -21.10 1.37 -12.63
N GLU A 279 -21.98 1.11 -13.59
CA GLU A 279 -22.86 -0.07 -13.59
C GLU A 279 -22.06 -1.38 -13.43
N ALA A 280 -22.66 -2.35 -12.74
CA ALA A 280 -22.12 -3.70 -12.62
C ALA A 280 -21.80 -4.33 -14.00
N GLY A 281 -20.62 -4.94 -14.13
CA GLY A 281 -20.16 -5.57 -15.37
C GLY A 281 -19.74 -4.62 -16.49
N LEU A 282 -19.78 -3.30 -16.27
CA LEU A 282 -19.26 -2.31 -17.22
C LEU A 282 -17.78 -2.04 -16.95
N TYR A 283 -16.94 -2.25 -17.97
CA TYR A 283 -15.55 -1.82 -17.95
C TYR A 283 -15.36 -0.55 -18.77
N VAL A 284 -14.91 0.53 -18.14
CA VAL A 284 -14.65 1.84 -18.76
C VAL A 284 -13.16 1.99 -19.01
N THR A 285 -12.70 1.72 -20.23
CA THR A 285 -11.31 1.99 -20.63
C THR A 285 -11.15 3.42 -21.12
N ALA A 286 -9.95 3.98 -21.06
CA ALA A 286 -9.68 5.35 -21.54
C ALA A 286 -10.13 5.59 -23.00
N GLY A 287 -9.97 4.58 -23.86
CA GLY A 287 -10.37 4.63 -25.27
C GLY A 287 -11.85 4.33 -25.54
N ALA A 288 -12.64 3.96 -24.52
CA ALA A 288 -14.05 3.66 -24.71
C ALA A 288 -14.79 4.89 -25.24
N LYS A 289 -15.52 4.74 -26.35
CA LYS A 289 -16.40 5.78 -26.87
C LYS A 289 -17.70 5.75 -26.09
N VAL A 290 -18.04 6.87 -25.46
CA VAL A 290 -19.24 7.00 -24.63
C VAL A 290 -20.18 8.04 -25.21
N SER A 291 -21.49 7.75 -25.16
CA SER A 291 -22.52 8.72 -25.50
C SER A 291 -22.95 9.46 -24.24
N ILE A 292 -22.72 10.77 -24.23
CA ILE A 292 -23.18 11.62 -23.14
C ILE A 292 -24.67 11.90 -23.33
N LEU A 293 -25.44 11.71 -22.27
CA LEU A 293 -26.87 11.93 -22.22
C LEU A 293 -27.22 13.04 -21.24
N ASP A 294 -28.25 13.82 -21.58
CA ASP A 294 -28.90 14.73 -20.63
C ASP A 294 -29.84 14.00 -19.65
N GLU A 295 -30.49 14.76 -18.77
CA GLU A 295 -31.47 14.27 -17.80
C GLU A 295 -32.62 13.46 -18.44
N ASN A 296 -33.00 13.84 -19.67
CA ASN A 296 -34.08 13.24 -20.47
C ASN A 296 -33.60 12.06 -21.35
N ASN A 297 -32.37 11.59 -21.15
CA ASN A 297 -31.70 10.54 -21.93
C ASN A 297 -31.47 10.90 -23.42
N LYS A 298 -31.54 12.18 -23.79
CA LYS A 298 -31.20 12.61 -25.15
C LYS A 298 -29.68 12.69 -25.28
N GLN A 299 -29.16 12.14 -26.38
CA GLN A 299 -27.73 12.19 -26.65
C GLN A 299 -27.31 13.62 -26.97
N LEU A 300 -26.34 14.13 -26.21
CA LEU A 300 -25.73 15.44 -26.40
C LEU A 300 -24.54 15.33 -27.38
N CYS A 301 -23.57 14.49 -27.04
CA CYS A 301 -22.36 14.29 -27.84
C CYS A 301 -21.76 12.89 -27.59
N LYS A 302 -20.68 12.58 -28.33
CA LYS A 302 -19.86 11.37 -28.13
C LYS A 302 -18.42 11.79 -27.88
N VAL A 303 -17.83 11.24 -26.83
CA VAL A 303 -16.43 11.52 -26.43
C VAL A 303 -15.71 10.21 -26.11
N LYS A 304 -14.38 10.25 -25.97
CA LYS A 304 -13.65 9.17 -25.30
C LYS A 304 -13.83 9.30 -23.78
N ALA A 305 -13.89 8.18 -23.07
CA ALA A 305 -13.99 8.19 -21.62
C ALA A 305 -12.81 8.91 -20.94
N SER A 306 -11.63 8.94 -21.56
CA SER A 306 -10.49 9.74 -21.09
C SER A 306 -10.78 11.23 -20.94
N GLU A 307 -11.70 11.78 -21.74
CA GLU A 307 -12.11 13.20 -21.67
C GLU A 307 -13.00 13.49 -20.44
N LEU A 308 -13.48 12.43 -19.77
CA LEU A 308 -14.28 12.48 -18.55
C LEU A 308 -13.46 12.19 -17.29
N ALA A 309 -12.15 11.99 -17.42
CA ALA A 309 -11.27 11.69 -16.29
C ALA A 309 -11.36 12.78 -15.20
N GLY A 310 -11.58 12.36 -13.96
CA GLY A 310 -11.66 13.26 -12.79
C GLY A 310 -12.94 14.08 -12.69
N LYS A 311 -13.88 13.98 -13.64
CA LYS A 311 -15.18 14.64 -13.53
C LYS A 311 -16.06 13.94 -12.51
N SER A 312 -16.88 14.74 -11.82
CA SER A 312 -17.80 14.26 -10.77
C SER A 312 -19.22 14.08 -11.29
N ASP A 313 -20.06 13.41 -10.51
CA ASP A 313 -21.51 13.29 -10.73
C ASP A 313 -21.89 12.59 -12.06
N LEU A 314 -21.10 11.57 -12.44
CA LEU A 314 -21.29 10.81 -13.68
C LEU A 314 -21.83 9.41 -13.39
N LEU A 315 -22.87 9.02 -14.13
CA LEU A 315 -23.37 7.64 -14.16
C LEU A 315 -22.98 6.97 -15.48
N PHE A 316 -22.05 6.04 -15.43
CA PHE A 316 -21.65 5.17 -16.54
C PHE A 316 -22.53 3.92 -16.56
N ARG A 317 -23.19 3.66 -17.69
CA ARG A 317 -24.02 2.45 -17.89
C ARG A 317 -23.92 1.92 -19.31
N ARG A 318 -24.30 0.66 -19.52
CA ARG A 318 -24.47 0.04 -20.83
C ARG A 318 -25.95 -0.03 -21.18
N ASN A 319 -26.32 0.53 -22.32
CA ASN A 319 -27.65 0.35 -22.87
C ASN A 319 -27.84 -1.11 -23.28
N SER A 320 -28.74 -1.82 -22.60
CA SER A 320 -28.93 -3.27 -22.78
C SER A 320 -29.53 -3.66 -24.13
N GLN A 321 -30.21 -2.73 -24.82
CA GLN A 321 -30.80 -3.00 -26.14
C GLN A 321 -29.80 -2.77 -27.29
N THR A 322 -28.89 -1.80 -27.13
CA THR A 322 -27.97 -1.38 -28.22
C THR A 322 -26.51 -1.74 -27.95
N GLY A 323 -26.16 -2.12 -26.73
CA GLY A 323 -24.79 -2.35 -26.27
C GLY A 323 -23.95 -1.07 -26.08
N ARG A 324 -24.52 0.11 -26.36
CA ARG A 324 -23.81 1.39 -26.27
C ARG A 324 -23.46 1.75 -24.83
N ILE A 325 -22.25 2.24 -24.60
CA ILE A 325 -21.87 2.84 -23.32
C ILE A 325 -22.39 4.27 -23.26
N GLU A 326 -23.11 4.58 -22.20
CA GLU A 326 -23.77 5.85 -21.96
C GLU A 326 -23.24 6.47 -20.67
N VAL A 327 -23.14 7.80 -20.65
CA VAL A 327 -22.83 8.57 -19.45
C VAL A 327 -23.98 9.54 -19.22
N LYS A 328 -24.73 9.35 -18.15
CA LYS A 328 -25.66 10.38 -17.66
C LYS A 328 -24.90 11.37 -16.79
N THR A 329 -25.24 12.63 -16.96
CA THR A 329 -24.79 13.73 -16.10
C THR A 329 -26.01 14.49 -15.58
N ASN A 330 -25.89 15.09 -14.41
CA ASN A 330 -26.87 16.04 -13.88
C ASN A 330 -26.62 17.48 -14.37
N GLN A 331 -25.56 17.69 -15.16
CA GLN A 331 -25.20 19.00 -15.72
C GLN A 331 -25.93 19.24 -17.05
N SER A 332 -26.25 20.50 -17.32
CA SER A 332 -26.76 20.91 -18.62
C SER A 332 -25.70 20.70 -19.72
N ALA A 333 -26.15 20.58 -20.97
CA ALA A 333 -25.26 20.41 -22.11
C ALA A 333 -24.22 21.55 -22.25
N ILE A 334 -24.57 22.75 -21.80
CA ILE A 334 -23.70 23.94 -21.84
C ILE A 334 -22.62 23.85 -20.77
N GLU A 335 -22.99 23.57 -19.53
CA GLU A 335 -22.05 23.42 -18.40
C GLU A 335 -21.06 22.29 -18.65
N LEU A 336 -21.52 21.18 -19.23
CA LEU A 336 -20.65 20.06 -19.55
C LEU A 336 -19.67 20.40 -20.68
N ASN A 337 -20.14 21.09 -21.72
CA ASN A 337 -19.28 21.49 -22.85
C ASN A 337 -18.23 22.51 -22.40
N GLU A 338 -18.60 23.48 -21.57
CA GLU A 338 -17.65 24.38 -20.91
C GLU A 338 -16.65 23.59 -20.05
N ALA A 339 -17.11 22.64 -19.25
CA ALA A 339 -16.23 21.81 -18.42
C ALA A 339 -15.33 20.88 -19.25
N LEU A 340 -15.72 20.48 -20.45
CA LEU A 340 -14.91 19.66 -21.37
C LEU A 340 -13.87 20.50 -22.11
N HIS A 341 -14.14 21.78 -22.35
CA HIS A 341 -13.31 22.64 -23.20
C HIS A 341 -12.68 23.83 -22.48
N LYS A 342 -12.84 23.98 -21.15
CA LYS A 342 -12.21 25.03 -20.33
C LYS A 342 -10.67 25.00 -20.30
N HIS A 343 -10.05 23.93 -20.81
CA HIS A 343 -8.59 23.75 -20.83
C HIS A 343 -8.02 23.38 -22.20
N ASN A 344 -8.75 23.68 -23.29
CA ASN A 344 -8.12 23.74 -24.61
C ASN A 344 -7.47 25.10 -24.83
#